data_AF-A0A1L2ZN44-F1
#
_entry.id   AF-A0A1L2ZN44-F1
#
_cell.length_a   1.000
_cell.length_b   1.000
_cell.length_c   1.000
_cell.angle_alpha   90.00
_cell.angle_beta   90.00
_cell.angle_gamma   90.00
#
_symmetry.space_group_name_H-M   'P 1'
#
loop_
_entity.id
_entity.type
_entity.pdbx_description
1 polymer ?
#
loop_
_entity_poly.entity_id
_entity_poly.type
_entity_poly.pdbx_seq_one_letter_code
_entity_poly.pdbx_strand_id
1 'polypeptide(L)'
;MISLLPRSLNFLRSMKHQAHIALNSSLRLKDKRYRFVSKLTPYFYESQKYEEDIYGVRFPNSSTFPVNHLAFHPMGEKQPSLSAPNQLFMIWAGDNALPPNRLRSIEVIREFNLDLNVHLVTPNNLNEFVLPEHPLHKAYEKLSFIHRSDYLRAYLMHHHGGAYMDIKPMTVPWKPVIESLNADIDLWAAGPSEISSFNTSPAFGPLGIDQRKHFSRILFQSAFAFKPGSSWTEEWLDEVERRLSYFDNLLDTRRPKQPFGLNPEYPIPWSSIHGYVFGPLALKYSSRSTIASDMKFSIGPNGYR
;
A
#
# COMPACT_ATOMS: atom_id res chain seq x y z
N MET A 1 -54.05 9.05 -10.47
CA MET A 1 -52.70 9.65 -10.36
C MET A 1 -51.67 8.52 -10.41
N ILE A 2 -51.09 8.29 -11.59
CA ILE A 2 -50.11 7.22 -11.83
C ILE A 2 -48.72 7.72 -11.41
N SER A 3 -48.01 6.91 -10.62
CA SER A 3 -46.74 7.27 -9.98
C SER A 3 -45.61 7.52 -10.97
N LEU A 4 -45.09 8.75 -11.01
CA LEU A 4 -43.97 9.18 -11.86
C LEU A 4 -42.56 8.85 -11.31
N LEU A 5 -42.48 8.15 -10.18
CA LEU A 5 -41.23 7.91 -9.43
C LEU A 5 -40.24 6.85 -10.01
N PRO A 6 -40.64 5.80 -10.78
CA PRO A 6 -39.68 4.78 -11.23
C PRO A 6 -38.75 5.22 -12.38
N ARG A 7 -39.20 6.15 -13.24
CA ARG A 7 -38.44 6.59 -14.43
C ARG A 7 -37.30 7.54 -14.10
N SER A 8 -37.46 8.39 -13.09
CA SER A 8 -36.43 9.35 -12.65
C SER A 8 -35.22 8.65 -12.03
N LEU A 9 -35.43 7.58 -11.25
CA LEU A 9 -34.34 6.80 -10.66
C LEU A 9 -33.48 6.07 -11.71
N ASN A 10 -34.13 5.48 -12.73
CA ASN A 10 -33.43 4.79 -13.81
C ASN A 10 -32.67 5.77 -14.72
N PHE A 11 -33.22 6.96 -14.95
CA PHE A 11 -32.54 8.03 -15.68
C PHE A 11 -31.31 8.54 -14.92
N LEU A 12 -31.41 8.80 -13.61
CA LEU A 12 -30.28 9.20 -12.77
C LEU A 12 -29.19 8.11 -12.68
N ARG A 13 -29.58 6.84 -12.61
CA ARG A 13 -28.62 5.70 -12.67
C ARG A 13 -27.91 5.64 -14.02
N SER A 14 -28.62 5.82 -15.13
CA SER A 14 -28.04 5.86 -16.47
C SER A 14 -27.07 7.04 -16.63
N MET A 15 -27.45 8.24 -16.16
CA MET A 15 -26.55 9.40 -16.17
C MET A 15 -25.31 9.19 -15.31
N LYS A 16 -25.44 8.66 -14.08
CA LYS A 16 -24.30 8.32 -13.21
C LYS A 16 -23.38 7.31 -13.88
N HIS A 17 -23.95 6.31 -14.56
CA HIS A 17 -23.20 5.29 -15.28
C HIS A 17 -22.45 5.89 -16.50
N GLN A 18 -23.11 6.71 -17.30
CA GLN A 18 -22.48 7.39 -18.45
C GLN A 18 -21.38 8.37 -18.01
N ALA A 19 -21.63 9.16 -16.95
CA ALA A 19 -20.62 10.03 -16.34
C ALA A 19 -19.43 9.22 -15.81
N HIS A 20 -19.68 8.06 -15.17
CA HIS A 20 -18.63 7.15 -14.72
C HIS A 20 -17.82 6.58 -15.89
N ILE A 21 -18.46 6.19 -17.00
CA ILE A 21 -17.77 5.72 -18.21
C ILE A 21 -16.92 6.84 -18.82
N ALA A 22 -17.46 8.04 -18.96
CA ALA A 22 -16.76 9.19 -19.53
C ALA A 22 -15.58 9.65 -18.64
N LEU A 23 -15.76 9.65 -17.32
CA LEU A 23 -14.67 9.90 -16.38
C LEU A 23 -13.59 8.82 -16.55
N ASN A 24 -13.96 7.55 -16.52
CA ASN A 24 -13.03 6.43 -16.66
C ASN A 24 -12.28 6.44 -17.99
N SER A 25 -12.91 6.84 -19.10
CA SER A 25 -12.25 6.91 -20.40
C SER A 25 -11.20 8.03 -20.43
N SER A 26 -11.52 9.20 -19.86
CA SER A 26 -10.58 10.31 -19.68
C SER A 26 -9.41 9.94 -18.77
N LEU A 27 -9.69 9.29 -17.63
CA LEU A 27 -8.65 8.80 -16.72
C LEU A 27 -7.73 7.80 -17.39
N ARG A 28 -8.28 6.84 -18.15
CA ARG A 28 -7.49 5.87 -18.92
C ARG A 28 -6.60 6.54 -19.95
N LEU A 29 -7.06 7.60 -20.61
CA LEU A 29 -6.24 8.35 -21.57
C LEU A 29 -5.08 9.08 -20.87
N LYS A 30 -5.37 9.70 -19.72
CA LYS A 30 -4.34 10.34 -18.87
C LYS A 30 -3.31 9.34 -18.36
N ASP A 31 -3.75 8.19 -17.87
CA ASP A 31 -2.87 7.12 -17.39
C ASP A 31 -2.04 6.51 -18.52
N LYS A 32 -2.59 6.35 -19.73
CA LYS A 32 -1.82 5.95 -20.92
C LYS A 32 -0.71 6.95 -21.22
N ARG A 33 -1.01 8.25 -21.18
CA ARG A 33 -0.01 9.32 -21.36
C ARG A 33 1.07 9.27 -20.27
N TYR A 34 0.68 9.11 -19.00
CA TYR A 34 1.64 9.01 -17.90
C TYR A 34 2.52 7.77 -18.00
N ARG A 35 1.98 6.60 -18.35
CA ARG A 35 2.80 5.40 -18.62
C ARG A 35 3.82 5.64 -19.73
N PHE A 36 3.41 6.31 -20.81
CA PHE A 36 4.31 6.67 -21.90
C PHE A 36 5.43 7.61 -21.42
N VAL A 37 5.07 8.69 -20.72
CA VAL A 37 6.04 9.66 -20.18
C VAL A 37 6.97 9.01 -19.16
N SER A 38 6.46 8.17 -18.26
CA SER A 38 7.24 7.48 -17.23
C SER A 38 8.25 6.49 -17.83
N LYS A 39 7.98 5.93 -19.02
CA LYS A 39 8.96 5.10 -19.75
C LYS A 39 10.08 5.92 -20.38
N LEU A 40 9.76 7.11 -20.89
CA LEU A 40 10.73 7.97 -21.56
C LEU A 40 11.56 8.84 -20.61
N THR A 41 10.99 9.19 -19.46
CA THR A 41 11.64 10.05 -18.47
C THR A 41 12.04 9.20 -17.27
N PRO A 42 13.35 8.98 -17.02
CA PRO A 42 13.78 8.37 -15.77
C PRO A 42 13.33 9.23 -14.60
N TYR A 43 13.07 8.59 -13.47
CA TYR A 43 12.74 9.27 -12.22
C TYR A 43 13.84 8.96 -11.21
N PHE A 44 14.37 10.00 -10.60
CA PHE A 44 15.28 9.91 -9.46
C PHE A 44 14.71 10.78 -8.36
N TYR A 45 14.75 10.28 -7.13
CA TYR A 45 14.30 11.05 -5.99
C TYR A 45 15.36 12.06 -5.58
N GLU A 46 14.97 13.32 -5.52
CA GLU A 46 15.81 14.42 -5.09
C GLU A 46 15.06 15.19 -4.01
N SER A 47 15.53 15.13 -2.75
CA SER A 47 14.81 15.74 -1.62
C SER A 47 14.60 17.25 -1.82
N GLN A 48 15.61 17.94 -2.36
CA GLN A 48 15.60 19.38 -2.63
C GLN A 48 14.45 19.81 -3.55
N LYS A 49 14.01 18.94 -4.46
CA LYS A 49 12.86 19.21 -5.35
C LYS A 49 11.55 19.39 -4.57
N TYR A 50 11.47 18.78 -3.40
CA TYR A 50 10.27 18.75 -2.55
C TYR A 50 10.42 19.65 -1.32
N GLU A 51 11.42 20.51 -1.31
CA GLU A 51 11.69 21.53 -0.30
C GLU A 51 11.39 22.92 -0.86
N GLU A 52 11.05 23.86 0.02
CA GLU A 52 10.95 25.29 -0.26
C GLU A 52 11.88 26.04 0.70
N ASP A 53 12.55 27.07 0.21
CA ASP A 53 13.42 27.93 0.99
C ASP A 53 12.67 29.23 1.34
N ILE A 54 12.44 29.45 2.64
CA ILE A 54 11.86 30.68 3.15
C ILE A 54 12.88 31.31 4.10
N TYR A 55 13.47 32.42 3.65
CA TYR A 55 14.48 33.19 4.41
C TYR A 55 15.70 32.36 4.86
N GLY A 56 16.18 31.42 4.03
CA GLY A 56 17.34 30.57 4.35
C GLY A 56 17.01 29.35 5.20
N VAL A 57 15.72 29.09 5.46
CA VAL A 57 15.25 27.90 6.15
C VAL A 57 14.50 27.03 5.16
N ARG A 58 14.96 25.78 5.01
CA ARG A 58 14.33 24.79 4.13
C ARG A 58 13.20 24.07 4.85
N PHE A 59 12.03 24.08 4.22
CA PHE A 59 10.84 23.39 4.70
C PHE A 59 10.34 22.39 3.65
N PRO A 60 9.76 21.26 4.05
CA PRO A 60 9.07 20.40 3.11
C PRO A 60 7.89 21.13 2.43
N ASN A 61 7.90 21.19 1.10
CA ASN A 61 6.79 21.69 0.28
C ASN A 61 5.92 20.55 -0.27
N SER A 62 6.12 19.35 0.27
CA SER A 62 5.26 18.18 0.06
C SER A 62 5.01 17.51 1.38
N SER A 63 3.78 17.07 1.60
CA SER A 63 3.37 16.49 2.88
C SER A 63 2.32 15.42 2.69
N THR A 64 2.43 14.35 3.46
CA THR A 64 1.38 13.35 3.66
C THR A 64 0.92 13.27 5.12
N PHE A 65 1.50 14.13 5.96
CA PHE A 65 1.34 14.22 7.40
C PHE A 65 1.95 15.55 7.89
N PRO A 66 1.58 16.10 9.06
CA PRO A 66 2.10 17.39 9.53
C PRO A 66 3.62 17.53 9.47
N VAL A 67 4.35 16.43 9.59
CA VAL A 67 5.79 16.36 9.37
C VAL A 67 6.09 15.43 8.19
N ASN A 68 6.83 15.92 7.20
CA ASN A 68 7.22 15.11 6.04
C ASN A 68 8.24 14.04 6.45
N HIS A 69 7.81 12.77 6.41
CA HIS A 69 8.66 11.63 6.75
C HIS A 69 9.86 11.45 5.83
N LEU A 70 9.78 11.93 4.59
CA LEU A 70 10.91 11.90 3.67
C LEU A 70 11.99 12.94 4.00
N ALA A 71 11.82 13.78 5.03
CA ALA A 71 12.92 14.63 5.50
C ALA A 71 13.89 13.86 6.41
N PHE A 72 13.47 12.73 6.97
CA PHE A 72 14.23 11.93 7.92
C PHE A 72 14.83 10.72 7.22
N HIS A 73 15.86 10.95 6.42
CA HIS A 73 16.59 9.86 5.78
C HIS A 73 17.73 9.37 6.69
N PRO A 74 17.95 8.05 6.78
CA PRO A 74 19.09 7.52 7.51
C PRO A 74 20.41 8.04 6.91
N MET A 75 21.43 8.18 7.76
CA MET A 75 22.79 8.50 7.30
C MET A 75 23.38 7.29 6.57
N GLY A 76 23.08 7.18 5.28
CA GLY A 76 23.47 6.08 4.40
C GLY A 76 22.36 5.06 4.17
N GLU A 77 22.33 4.49 2.96
CA GLU A 77 21.40 3.42 2.60
C GLU A 77 21.84 2.09 3.22
N LYS A 78 20.99 1.53 4.09
CA LYS A 78 21.09 0.19 4.64
C LYS A 78 20.58 -0.82 3.62
N GLN A 79 21.46 -1.72 3.20
CA GLN A 79 21.12 -2.82 2.30
C GLN A 79 20.28 -3.87 3.04
N PRO A 80 19.29 -4.50 2.36
CA PRO A 80 18.55 -5.61 2.92
C PRO A 80 19.41 -6.87 3.07
N SER A 81 18.82 -7.91 3.65
CA SER A 81 19.28 -9.29 3.48
C SER A 81 19.46 -9.65 2.00
N LEU A 82 20.37 -10.59 1.71
CA LEU A 82 20.72 -10.98 0.35
C LEU A 82 19.53 -11.47 -0.48
N SER A 83 18.54 -12.11 0.17
CA SER A 83 17.38 -12.71 -0.50
C SER A 83 16.09 -12.52 0.28
N ALA A 84 14.98 -12.39 -0.45
CA ALA A 84 13.62 -12.52 0.04
C ALA A 84 13.25 -14.00 0.25
N PRO A 85 12.71 -14.40 1.41
CA PRO A 85 12.27 -15.78 1.64
C PRO A 85 11.11 -16.24 0.74
N ASN A 86 11.01 -17.54 0.51
CA ASN A 86 9.93 -18.18 -0.26
C ASN A 86 8.64 -18.31 0.57
N GLN A 87 8.05 -17.19 0.92
CA GLN A 87 6.83 -17.14 1.72
C GLN A 87 5.88 -16.05 1.22
N LEU A 88 4.59 -16.26 1.47
CA LEU A 88 3.51 -15.35 1.09
C LEU A 88 2.60 -15.10 2.28
N PHE A 89 2.48 -13.83 2.68
CA PHE A 89 1.60 -13.40 3.75
C PHE A 89 0.27 -12.87 3.22
N MET A 90 -0.80 -13.33 3.87
CA MET A 90 -2.12 -12.73 3.86
C MET A 90 -2.49 -12.35 5.30
N ILE A 91 -3.22 -11.26 5.48
CA ILE A 91 -3.59 -10.78 6.82
C ILE A 91 -5.12 -10.74 6.97
N TRP A 92 -5.61 -11.36 8.03
CA TRP A 92 -6.96 -11.20 8.54
C TRP A 92 -6.89 -10.81 10.02
N ALA A 93 -6.70 -9.53 10.28
CA ALA A 93 -6.36 -9.01 11.60
C ALA A 93 -7.54 -8.90 12.59
N GLY A 94 -8.75 -9.21 12.14
CA GLY A 94 -9.96 -9.19 12.96
C GLY A 94 -10.32 -10.57 13.51
N ASP A 95 -11.11 -10.58 14.57
CA ASP A 95 -11.77 -11.77 15.13
C ASP A 95 -13.10 -12.09 14.43
N ASN A 96 -13.56 -11.21 13.52
CA ASN A 96 -14.77 -11.42 12.75
C ASN A 96 -14.61 -12.55 11.73
N ALA A 97 -15.72 -13.24 11.43
CA ALA A 97 -15.72 -14.36 10.50
C ALA A 97 -15.22 -13.96 9.10
N LEU A 98 -14.39 -14.83 8.50
CA LEU A 98 -13.96 -14.72 7.10
C LEU A 98 -15.17 -14.87 6.16
N PRO A 99 -15.49 -13.88 5.32
CA PRO A 99 -16.57 -14.00 4.36
C PRO A 99 -16.30 -15.10 3.31
N PRO A 100 -17.33 -15.75 2.74
CA PRO A 100 -17.16 -16.85 1.77
C PRO A 100 -16.33 -16.50 0.52
N ASN A 101 -16.34 -15.24 0.08
CA ASN A 101 -15.49 -14.81 -1.03
C ASN A 101 -14.01 -14.69 -0.64
N ARG A 102 -13.69 -14.39 0.61
CA ARG A 102 -12.30 -14.36 1.11
C ARG A 102 -11.76 -15.77 1.32
N LEU A 103 -12.58 -16.71 1.82
CA LEU A 103 -12.22 -18.13 1.91
C LEU A 103 -11.82 -18.71 0.54
N ARG A 104 -12.68 -18.52 -0.48
CA ARG A 104 -12.36 -18.93 -1.87
C ARG A 104 -11.09 -18.26 -2.41
N SER A 105 -10.84 -17.01 -2.03
CA SER A 105 -9.61 -16.32 -2.45
C SER A 105 -8.37 -16.96 -1.82
N ILE A 106 -8.44 -17.35 -0.54
CA ILE A 106 -7.35 -18.05 0.16
C ILE A 106 -7.07 -19.41 -0.49
N GLU A 107 -8.12 -20.16 -0.84
CA GLU A 107 -8.00 -21.45 -1.54
C GLU A 107 -7.26 -21.28 -2.87
N VAL A 108 -7.70 -20.34 -3.71
CA VAL A 108 -7.04 -20.01 -4.99
C VAL A 108 -5.60 -19.57 -4.79
N ILE A 109 -5.33 -18.69 -3.82
CA ILE A 109 -3.96 -18.24 -3.54
C ILE A 109 -3.06 -19.42 -3.18
N ARG A 110 -3.53 -20.36 -2.34
CA ARG A 110 -2.76 -21.55 -1.96
C ARG A 110 -2.53 -22.48 -3.15
N GLU A 111 -3.55 -22.72 -3.96
CA GLU A 111 -3.48 -23.58 -5.15
C GLU A 111 -2.42 -23.09 -6.16
N PHE A 112 -2.30 -21.78 -6.35
CA PHE A 112 -1.34 -21.20 -7.30
C PHE A 112 0.04 -20.90 -6.68
N ASN A 113 0.28 -21.19 -5.40
CA ASN A 113 1.53 -20.91 -4.71
C ASN A 113 2.03 -22.13 -3.90
N LEU A 114 1.95 -23.32 -4.48
CA LEU A 114 2.36 -24.58 -3.85
C LEU A 114 3.83 -24.61 -3.41
N ASP A 115 4.69 -23.85 -4.10
CA ASP A 115 6.14 -23.79 -3.83
C ASP A 115 6.53 -22.72 -2.80
N LEU A 116 5.54 -22.09 -2.15
CA LEU A 116 5.75 -21.06 -1.12
C LEU A 116 5.12 -21.48 0.21
N ASN A 117 5.70 -21.01 1.31
CA ASN A 117 5.04 -21.06 2.61
C ASN A 117 3.94 -19.98 2.64
N VAL A 118 2.68 -20.39 2.46
CA VAL A 118 1.52 -19.47 2.42
C VAL A 118 0.91 -19.30 3.81
N HIS A 119 1.12 -18.14 4.41
CA HIS A 119 0.65 -17.79 5.74
C HIS A 119 -0.63 -16.96 5.69
N LEU A 120 -1.64 -17.36 6.46
CA LEU A 120 -2.75 -16.49 6.84
C LEU A 120 -2.51 -16.03 8.29
N VAL A 121 -2.09 -14.78 8.45
CA VAL A 121 -1.86 -14.16 9.76
C VAL A 121 -3.19 -13.70 10.32
N THR A 122 -3.50 -14.15 11.53
CA THR A 122 -4.73 -13.91 12.29
C THR A 122 -4.39 -13.59 13.74
N PRO A 123 -5.33 -13.06 14.55
CA PRO A 123 -5.07 -12.88 15.99
C PRO A 123 -4.58 -14.15 16.70
N ASN A 124 -4.98 -15.34 16.25
CA ASN A 124 -4.68 -16.61 16.91
C ASN A 124 -3.24 -17.10 16.72
N ASN A 125 -2.56 -16.64 15.66
CA ASN A 125 -1.18 -17.04 15.33
C ASN A 125 -0.24 -15.85 15.16
N LEU A 126 -0.69 -14.63 15.45
CA LEU A 126 0.11 -13.43 15.28
C LEU A 126 1.42 -13.49 16.06
N ASN A 127 1.40 -14.05 17.26
CA ASN A 127 2.56 -14.21 18.14
C ASN A 127 3.68 -15.06 17.53
N GLU A 128 3.40 -15.90 16.52
CA GLU A 128 4.43 -16.66 15.79
C GLU A 128 5.30 -15.76 14.91
N PHE A 129 4.81 -14.56 14.56
CA PHE A 129 5.50 -13.60 13.68
C PHE A 129 6.04 -12.39 14.43
N VAL A 130 5.69 -12.18 15.70
CA VAL A 130 6.23 -11.08 16.50
C VAL A 130 7.58 -11.47 17.08
N LEU A 131 8.63 -10.74 16.73
CA LEU A 131 9.96 -10.95 17.27
C LEU A 131 10.06 -10.37 18.70
N PRO A 132 10.62 -11.09 19.67
CA PRO A 132 10.76 -10.60 21.05
C PRO A 132 11.50 -9.27 21.18
N GLU A 133 12.54 -9.07 20.39
CA GLU A 133 13.37 -7.87 20.32
C GLU A 133 12.69 -6.69 19.59
N HIS A 134 11.63 -6.98 18.83
CA HIS A 134 10.85 -6.00 18.07
C HIS A 134 9.35 -6.20 18.35
N PRO A 135 8.86 -5.96 19.58
CA PRO A 135 7.45 -6.11 19.89
C PRO A 135 6.60 -5.15 19.06
N LEU A 136 5.34 -5.50 18.82
CA LEU A 136 4.40 -4.59 18.14
C LEU A 136 4.24 -3.28 18.95
N HIS A 137 4.06 -2.18 18.24
CA HIS A 137 3.82 -0.87 18.84
C HIS A 137 2.62 -0.92 19.81
N LYS A 138 2.72 -0.29 20.98
CA LYS A 138 1.68 -0.30 22.04
C LYS A 138 0.27 0.11 21.59
N ALA A 139 0.17 0.91 20.54
CA ALA A 139 -1.10 1.35 19.96
C ALA A 139 -1.77 0.30 19.06
N TYR A 140 -1.06 -0.78 18.68
CA TYR A 140 -1.53 -1.79 17.73
C TYR A 140 -2.91 -2.36 18.09
N GLU A 141 -3.11 -2.74 19.36
CA GLU A 141 -4.39 -3.29 19.81
C GLU A 141 -5.53 -2.26 19.83
N LYS A 142 -5.22 -0.96 19.71
CA LYS A 142 -6.21 0.11 19.67
C LYS A 142 -6.69 0.43 18.24
N LEU A 143 -6.06 -0.17 17.22
CA LEU A 143 -6.33 0.08 15.81
C LEU A 143 -7.57 -0.64 15.29
N SER A 144 -8.17 -0.07 14.23
CA SER A 144 -9.15 -0.78 13.40
C SER A 144 -8.51 -2.01 12.73
N PHE A 145 -9.30 -3.01 12.33
CA PHE A 145 -8.75 -4.22 11.70
C PHE A 145 -8.01 -3.90 10.39
N ILE A 146 -8.48 -2.91 9.62
CA ILE A 146 -7.76 -2.43 8.44
C ILE A 146 -6.42 -1.82 8.82
N HIS A 147 -6.38 -0.98 9.85
CA HIS A 147 -5.13 -0.34 10.29
C HIS A 147 -4.16 -1.31 10.97
N ARG A 148 -4.65 -2.36 11.63
CA ARG A 148 -3.82 -3.49 12.07
C ARG A 148 -3.17 -4.17 10.86
N SER A 149 -3.91 -4.43 9.79
CA SER A 149 -3.34 -4.99 8.56
C SER A 149 -2.32 -4.06 7.93
N ASP A 150 -2.57 -2.75 7.90
CA ASP A 150 -1.63 -1.75 7.38
C ASP A 150 -0.31 -1.73 8.15
N TYR A 151 -0.39 -1.78 9.49
CA TYR A 151 0.79 -1.91 10.35
C TYR A 151 1.56 -3.22 10.11
N LEU A 152 0.86 -4.35 10.11
CA LEU A 152 1.47 -5.67 9.97
C LEU A 152 2.17 -5.86 8.62
N ARG A 153 1.71 -5.21 7.56
CA ARG A 153 2.40 -5.22 6.25
C ARG A 153 3.82 -4.67 6.37
N ALA A 154 3.97 -3.50 7.00
CA ALA A 154 5.27 -2.86 7.20
C ALA A 154 6.17 -3.75 8.07
N TYR A 155 5.62 -4.22 9.19
CA TYR A 155 6.33 -5.07 10.15
C TYR A 155 6.83 -6.38 9.51
N LEU A 156 5.95 -7.12 8.82
CA LEU A 156 6.30 -8.38 8.18
C LEU A 156 7.33 -8.19 7.07
N MET A 157 7.21 -7.15 6.24
CA MET A 157 8.19 -6.90 5.18
C MET A 157 9.55 -6.45 5.72
N HIS A 158 9.57 -5.72 6.83
CA HIS A 158 10.83 -5.31 7.46
C HIS A 158 11.56 -6.49 8.11
N HIS A 159 10.85 -7.27 8.93
CA HIS A 159 11.48 -8.32 9.75
C HIS A 159 11.57 -9.68 9.06
N HIS A 160 10.57 -10.05 8.26
CA HIS A 160 10.46 -11.40 7.67
C HIS A 160 10.71 -11.40 6.16
N GLY A 161 10.29 -10.36 5.45
CA GLY A 161 10.38 -10.29 3.98
C GLY A 161 9.54 -11.36 3.28
N GLY A 162 9.83 -11.60 2.01
CA GLY A 162 9.00 -12.45 1.15
C GLY A 162 7.88 -11.63 0.51
N ALA A 163 6.77 -12.28 0.15
CA ALA A 163 5.64 -11.64 -0.51
C ALA A 163 4.48 -11.33 0.47
N TYR A 164 3.72 -10.30 0.15
CA TYR A 164 2.46 -9.95 0.77
C TYR A 164 1.40 -9.71 -0.31
N MET A 165 0.16 -10.14 -0.05
CA MET A 165 -1.00 -9.67 -0.82
C MET A 165 -2.28 -9.57 0.00
N ASP A 166 -3.16 -8.65 -0.39
CA ASP A 166 -4.56 -8.64 0.06
C ASP A 166 -5.27 -9.96 -0.29
N ILE A 167 -6.23 -10.37 0.54
CA ILE A 167 -7.00 -11.61 0.32
C ILE A 167 -7.96 -11.45 -0.88
N LYS A 168 -7.42 -11.57 -2.08
CA LYS A 168 -8.11 -11.39 -3.37
C LYS A 168 -7.70 -12.54 -4.29
N PRO A 169 -8.59 -13.04 -5.16
CA PRO A 169 -8.24 -14.15 -6.03
C PRO A 169 -7.09 -13.73 -6.96
N MET A 170 -6.00 -14.48 -6.94
CA MET A 170 -4.84 -14.28 -7.82
C MET A 170 -4.38 -15.63 -8.34
N THR A 171 -4.39 -15.79 -9.65
CA THR A 171 -4.01 -17.03 -10.35
C THR A 171 -2.62 -16.93 -10.98
N VAL A 172 -1.84 -15.92 -10.58
CA VAL A 172 -0.45 -15.74 -11.00
C VAL A 172 0.43 -16.09 -9.79
N PRO A 173 1.36 -17.05 -9.92
CA PRO A 173 2.24 -17.45 -8.81
C PRO A 173 3.19 -16.32 -8.41
N TRP A 174 3.52 -16.24 -7.12
CA TRP A 174 4.50 -15.29 -6.58
C TRP A 174 5.95 -15.77 -6.71
N LYS A 175 6.16 -17.08 -6.89
CA LYS A 175 7.50 -17.68 -6.97
C LYS A 175 8.39 -17.01 -8.03
N PRO A 176 7.94 -16.80 -9.29
CA PRO A 176 8.76 -16.12 -10.29
C PRO A 176 9.10 -14.66 -9.92
N VAL A 177 8.21 -13.97 -9.19
CA VAL A 177 8.45 -12.60 -8.74
C VAL A 177 9.56 -12.56 -7.68
N ILE A 178 9.53 -13.50 -6.72
CA ILE A 178 10.56 -13.64 -5.68
C ILE A 178 11.90 -14.05 -6.30
N GLU A 179 11.91 -14.96 -7.27
CA GLU A 179 13.12 -15.37 -7.98
C GLU A 179 13.73 -14.20 -8.76
N SER A 180 12.92 -13.42 -9.47
CA SER A 180 13.39 -12.22 -10.17
C SER A 180 13.94 -11.17 -9.21
N LEU A 181 13.33 -11.00 -8.03
CA LEU A 181 13.85 -10.11 -6.98
C LEU A 181 15.21 -10.58 -6.46
N ASN A 182 15.37 -11.89 -6.27
CA ASN A 182 16.59 -12.47 -5.71
C ASN A 182 17.73 -12.61 -6.72
N ALA A 183 17.43 -12.61 -8.02
CA ALA A 183 18.43 -12.68 -9.08
C ALA A 183 19.26 -11.40 -9.23
N ASP A 184 18.78 -10.27 -8.72
CA ASP A 184 19.47 -8.98 -8.77
C ASP A 184 19.76 -8.49 -7.35
N ILE A 185 21.04 -8.25 -7.05
CA ILE A 185 21.47 -7.81 -5.72
C ILE A 185 21.07 -6.37 -5.40
N ASP A 186 20.91 -5.52 -6.43
CA ASP A 186 20.57 -4.11 -6.27
C ASP A 186 19.07 -3.87 -6.04
N LEU A 187 18.23 -4.88 -6.29
CA LEU A 187 16.80 -4.85 -6.03
C LEU A 187 16.49 -5.20 -4.57
N TRP A 188 15.58 -4.43 -3.98
CA TRP A 188 15.08 -4.63 -2.62
C TRP A 188 13.62 -5.08 -2.60
N ALA A 189 12.86 -4.72 -3.64
CA ALA A 189 11.44 -5.06 -3.73
C ALA A 189 10.99 -5.40 -5.16
N ALA A 190 9.89 -6.13 -5.26
CA ALA A 190 9.28 -6.47 -6.54
C ALA A 190 7.77 -6.58 -6.42
N GLY A 191 7.04 -6.42 -7.52
CA GLY A 191 5.61 -6.65 -7.53
C GLY A 191 4.88 -5.92 -8.65
N PRO A 192 3.55 -6.08 -8.71
CA PRO A 192 2.75 -5.36 -9.69
C PRO A 192 2.83 -3.84 -9.47
N SER A 193 2.72 -3.07 -10.54
CA SER A 193 2.64 -1.61 -10.44
C SER A 193 1.25 -1.15 -10.00
N GLU A 194 1.17 0.06 -9.45
CA GLU A 194 -0.10 0.74 -9.24
C GLU A 194 -0.97 0.80 -10.50
N ILE A 195 -2.28 0.65 -10.30
CA ILE A 195 -3.22 0.42 -11.40
C ILE A 195 -3.46 1.71 -12.19
N SER A 196 -3.54 2.84 -11.46
CA SER A 196 -3.87 4.15 -12.00
C SER A 196 -3.17 5.26 -11.23
N SER A 197 -3.03 6.43 -11.86
CA SER A 197 -2.51 7.61 -11.16
C SER A 197 -3.35 8.02 -9.95
N PHE A 198 -4.63 7.66 -9.92
CA PHE A 198 -5.55 7.96 -8.82
C PHE A 198 -5.35 7.08 -7.59
N ASN A 199 -4.79 5.88 -7.74
CA ASN A 199 -4.62 4.95 -6.62
C ASN A 199 -3.32 5.15 -5.84
N THR A 200 -2.52 6.16 -6.20
CA THR A 200 -1.18 6.39 -5.63
C THR A 200 -1.17 6.91 -4.20
N SER A 201 -2.35 7.19 -3.60
CA SER A 201 -2.47 7.90 -2.32
C SER A 201 -1.54 9.13 -2.28
N PRO A 202 -1.70 10.07 -3.23
CA PRO A 202 -0.68 11.06 -3.52
C PRO A 202 -0.54 12.08 -2.39
N ALA A 203 0.71 12.48 -2.13
CA ALA A 203 1.03 13.58 -1.24
C ALA A 203 0.43 14.91 -1.71
N PHE A 204 0.33 15.87 -0.80
CA PHE A 204 0.15 17.25 -1.16
C PHE A 204 1.44 17.80 -1.79
N GLY A 205 1.30 18.82 -2.65
CA GLY A 205 2.44 19.48 -3.29
C GLY A 205 3.05 18.72 -4.49
N PRO A 206 4.26 19.11 -4.92
CA PRO A 206 4.93 18.57 -6.10
C PRO A 206 5.14 17.05 -6.07
N LEU A 207 5.40 16.45 -4.91
CA LEU A 207 5.58 15.00 -4.79
C LEU A 207 4.34 14.22 -5.23
N GLY A 208 3.14 14.68 -4.86
CA GLY A 208 1.90 14.04 -5.30
C GLY A 208 1.67 14.13 -6.82
N ILE A 209 2.18 15.19 -7.45
CA ILE A 209 2.15 15.32 -8.91
C ILE A 209 3.08 14.28 -9.55
N ASP A 210 4.29 14.11 -9.01
CA ASP A 210 5.22 13.10 -9.49
C ASP A 210 4.71 11.68 -9.25
N GLN A 211 4.12 11.39 -8.08
CA GLN A 211 3.47 10.10 -7.81
C GLN A 211 2.42 9.76 -8.87
N ARG A 212 1.56 10.73 -9.23
CA ARG A 212 0.56 10.54 -10.30
C ARG A 212 1.20 10.33 -11.66
N LYS A 213 2.23 11.10 -12.01
CA LYS A 213 2.92 11.03 -13.31
C LYS A 213 3.70 9.72 -13.48
N HIS A 214 4.27 9.21 -12.38
CA HIS A 214 5.15 8.05 -12.35
C HIS A 214 4.51 6.83 -11.68
N PHE A 215 3.18 6.79 -11.57
CA PHE A 215 2.45 5.73 -10.86
C PHE A 215 2.82 4.31 -11.31
N SER A 216 3.17 4.11 -12.59
CA SER A 216 3.60 2.80 -13.10
C SER A 216 4.92 2.29 -12.53
N ARG A 217 5.66 3.12 -11.79
CA ARG A 217 6.89 2.77 -11.05
C ARG A 217 6.63 2.48 -9.57
N ILE A 218 5.44 2.82 -9.07
CA ILE A 218 5.05 2.62 -7.69
C ILE A 218 4.51 1.19 -7.57
N LEU A 219 5.03 0.41 -6.63
CA LEU A 219 4.48 -0.92 -6.32
C LEU A 219 3.03 -0.79 -5.85
N PHE A 220 2.19 -1.75 -6.23
CA PHE A 220 0.78 -1.75 -5.87
C PHE A 220 0.62 -1.96 -4.36
N GLN A 221 -0.05 -1.03 -3.68
CA GLN A 221 -0.17 -0.99 -2.21
C GLN A 221 -0.82 -2.23 -1.57
N SER A 222 -1.45 -3.08 -2.37
CA SER A 222 -2.11 -4.32 -1.94
C SER A 222 -1.34 -5.59 -2.31
N ALA A 223 -0.19 -5.51 -2.98
CA ALA A 223 0.62 -6.67 -3.35
C ALA A 223 2.07 -6.28 -3.68
N PHE A 224 3.03 -6.83 -2.95
CA PHE A 224 4.47 -6.61 -3.15
C PHE A 224 5.29 -7.72 -2.49
N ALA A 225 6.56 -7.82 -2.85
CA ALA A 225 7.56 -8.65 -2.20
C ALA A 225 8.80 -7.82 -1.84
N PHE A 226 9.44 -8.15 -0.71
CA PHE A 226 10.61 -7.46 -0.18
C PHE A 226 11.69 -8.42 0.28
N LYS A 227 12.95 -8.02 0.08
CA LYS A 227 14.07 -8.49 0.90
C LYS A 227 14.01 -7.75 2.26
N PRO A 228 14.09 -8.45 3.40
CA PRO A 228 13.93 -7.82 4.71
C PRO A 228 15.10 -6.91 5.08
N GLY A 229 14.85 -5.92 5.93
CA GLY A 229 15.90 -5.07 6.54
C GLY A 229 16.51 -3.94 5.70
N SER A 230 15.93 -3.59 4.54
CA SER A 230 16.40 -2.42 3.76
C SER A 230 16.02 -1.09 4.42
N SER A 231 16.71 0.01 4.05
CA SER A 231 16.29 1.37 4.42
C SER A 231 14.86 1.70 3.99
N TRP A 232 14.34 1.08 2.92
CA TRP A 232 12.95 1.28 2.52
C TRP A 232 12.00 0.71 3.57
N THR A 233 12.15 -0.56 3.96
CA THR A 233 11.24 -1.16 4.93
C THR A 233 11.42 -0.59 6.34
N GLU A 234 12.63 -0.16 6.69
CA GLU A 234 12.95 0.57 7.92
C GLU A 234 12.23 1.93 7.97
N GLU A 235 12.43 2.80 6.97
CA GLU A 235 11.72 4.10 6.90
C GLU A 235 10.20 3.93 6.87
N TRP A 236 9.72 2.84 6.26
CA TRP A 236 8.29 2.54 6.24
C TRP A 236 7.78 2.18 7.63
N LEU A 237 8.40 1.22 8.32
CA LEU A 237 7.97 0.80 9.65
C LEU A 237 8.11 1.94 10.66
N ASP A 238 9.25 2.64 10.66
CA ASP A 238 9.53 3.76 11.55
C ASP A 238 8.50 4.89 11.41
N GLU A 239 8.14 5.24 10.17
CA GLU A 239 7.16 6.29 9.94
C GLU A 239 5.75 5.86 10.38
N VAL A 240 5.40 4.60 10.18
CA VAL A 240 4.14 4.05 10.66
C VAL A 240 4.10 4.13 12.19
N GLU A 241 5.15 3.67 12.87
CA GLU A 241 5.23 3.70 14.33
C GLU A 241 5.26 5.12 14.90
N ARG A 242 5.93 6.06 14.22
CA ARG A 242 5.90 7.47 14.57
C ARG A 242 4.49 8.04 14.49
N ARG A 243 3.73 7.71 13.44
CA ARG A 243 2.31 8.11 13.34
C ARG A 243 1.46 7.44 14.41
N LEU A 244 1.72 6.17 14.74
CA LEU A 244 1.03 5.49 15.84
C LEU A 244 1.29 6.17 17.18
N SER A 245 2.53 6.59 17.45
CA SER A 245 2.90 7.38 18.62
C SER A 245 2.15 8.71 18.68
N TYR A 246 1.98 9.39 17.54
CA TYR A 246 1.18 10.62 17.45
C TYR A 246 -0.29 10.41 17.81
N PHE A 247 -0.88 9.28 17.38
CA PHE A 247 -2.30 8.99 17.63
C PHE A 247 -2.58 8.26 18.95
N ASP A 248 -1.56 7.76 19.65
CA ASP A 248 -1.70 6.81 20.76
C ASP A 248 -2.66 7.29 21.86
N ASN A 249 -2.48 8.54 22.32
CA ASN A 249 -3.32 9.12 23.38
C ASN A 249 -4.78 9.32 22.93
N LEU A 250 -5.01 9.65 21.64
CA LEU A 250 -6.37 9.78 21.12
C LEU A 250 -7.05 8.42 21.02
N LEU A 251 -6.32 7.37 20.66
CA LEU A 251 -6.83 6.01 20.54
C LEU A 251 -7.28 5.41 21.88
N ASP A 252 -6.81 5.93 23.03
CA ASP A 252 -7.31 5.51 24.34
C ASP A 252 -8.79 5.87 24.56
N THR A 253 -9.22 7.00 24.00
CA THR A 253 -10.60 7.49 24.16
C THR A 253 -11.44 7.34 22.90
N ARG A 254 -10.81 7.12 21.75
CA ARG A 254 -11.45 7.14 20.43
C ARG A 254 -11.17 5.87 19.63
N ARG A 255 -11.45 4.71 20.23
CA ARG A 255 -11.30 3.40 19.59
C ARG A 255 -12.23 3.23 18.38
N PRO A 256 -11.85 2.39 17.39
CA PRO A 256 -12.72 2.07 16.27
C PRO A 256 -13.97 1.36 16.79
N LYS A 257 -15.13 1.74 16.28
CA LYS A 257 -16.40 1.05 16.59
C LYS A 257 -16.71 -0.07 15.59
N GLN A 258 -15.88 -0.20 14.56
CA GLN A 258 -16.10 -1.11 13.43
C GLN A 258 -14.77 -1.41 12.69
N PRO A 259 -14.67 -2.55 11.97
CA PRO A 259 -13.42 -3.05 11.37
C PRO A 259 -12.62 -2.10 10.47
N PHE A 260 -13.31 -1.23 9.73
CA PHE A 260 -12.79 -0.28 8.75
C PHE A 260 -12.40 1.09 9.35
N GLY A 261 -12.68 1.37 10.62
CA GLY A 261 -12.30 2.64 11.25
C GLY A 261 -12.93 3.91 10.64
N LEU A 262 -14.08 3.78 9.97
CA LEU A 262 -14.82 4.88 9.32
C LEU A 262 -15.75 5.65 10.28
N ASN A 263 -15.77 5.31 11.57
CA ASN A 263 -16.57 6.08 12.52
C ASN A 263 -15.95 7.47 12.72
N PRO A 264 -16.73 8.57 12.73
CA PRO A 264 -16.20 9.95 12.72
C PRO A 264 -15.24 10.28 13.87
N GLU A 265 -15.39 9.58 15.00
CA GLU A 265 -14.56 9.78 16.18
C GLU A 265 -13.18 9.09 16.09
N TYR A 266 -13.01 8.09 15.23
CA TYR A 266 -11.75 7.35 15.14
C TYR A 266 -10.67 8.24 14.51
N PRO A 267 -9.52 8.43 15.19
CA PRO A 267 -8.63 9.55 14.88
C PRO A 267 -7.68 9.31 13.70
N ILE A 268 -7.58 8.07 13.21
CA ILE A 268 -6.63 7.70 12.14
C ILE A 268 -7.33 7.73 10.79
N PRO A 269 -6.98 8.68 9.89
CA PRO A 269 -7.52 8.70 8.53
C PRO A 269 -7.16 7.44 7.74
N TRP A 270 -8.03 7.04 6.81
CA TRP A 270 -7.92 5.80 6.04
C TRP A 270 -6.50 5.49 5.54
N SER A 271 -5.90 6.37 4.73
CA SER A 271 -4.59 6.13 4.12
C SER A 271 -3.38 6.49 5.00
N SER A 272 -3.63 7.01 6.20
CA SER A 272 -2.61 7.76 6.95
C SER A 272 -1.43 6.93 7.42
N ILE A 273 -1.58 5.64 7.70
CA ILE A 273 -0.47 4.78 8.15
C ILE A 273 -0.05 3.74 7.10
N HIS A 274 -0.54 3.86 5.86
CA HIS A 274 -0.11 2.99 4.76
C HIS A 274 0.09 3.77 3.47
N GLY A 275 -0.98 4.07 2.72
CA GLY A 275 -0.85 4.67 1.40
C GLY A 275 -0.08 6.00 1.39
N TYR A 276 -0.22 6.80 2.45
CA TYR A 276 0.49 8.07 2.66
C TYR A 276 1.95 7.93 3.09
N VAL A 277 2.40 6.72 3.40
CA VAL A 277 3.79 6.38 3.74
C VAL A 277 4.41 5.58 2.60
N PHE A 278 3.77 4.45 2.25
CA PHE A 278 4.25 3.53 1.23
C PHE A 278 4.34 4.15 -0.16
N GLY A 279 3.32 4.89 -0.62
CA GLY A 279 3.31 5.46 -1.97
C GLY A 279 4.51 6.40 -2.24
N PRO A 280 4.78 7.38 -1.36
CA PRO A 280 5.97 8.21 -1.45
C PRO A 280 7.29 7.42 -1.40
N LEU A 281 7.43 6.47 -0.47
CA LEU A 281 8.64 5.66 -0.34
C LEU A 281 8.87 4.75 -1.56
N ALA A 282 7.80 4.18 -2.12
CA ALA A 282 7.86 3.37 -3.34
C ALA A 282 8.32 4.17 -4.55
N LEU A 283 7.96 5.46 -4.63
CA LEU A 283 8.49 6.33 -5.66
C LEU A 283 9.97 6.68 -5.38
N LYS A 284 10.30 7.03 -4.13
CA LYS A 284 11.67 7.31 -3.68
C LYS A 284 12.64 6.18 -4.06
N TYR A 285 12.25 4.96 -3.73
CA TYR A 285 13.04 3.74 -3.95
C TYR A 285 12.70 3.02 -5.26
N SER A 286 12.11 3.71 -6.24
CA SER A 286 11.71 3.08 -7.50
C SER A 286 12.88 2.53 -8.33
N SER A 287 14.11 2.98 -8.11
CA SER A 287 15.33 2.38 -8.69
C SER A 287 15.77 1.08 -8.00
N ARG A 288 15.27 0.81 -6.79
CA ARG A 288 15.53 -0.40 -5.98
C ARG A 288 14.39 -1.42 -6.10
N SER A 289 13.50 -1.27 -7.08
CA SER A 289 12.41 -2.21 -7.31
C SER A 289 12.18 -2.54 -8.77
N THR A 290 11.60 -3.71 -9.01
CA THR A 290 11.17 -4.14 -10.34
C THR A 290 9.66 -4.38 -10.38
N ILE A 291 9.07 -4.13 -11.55
CA ILE A 291 7.64 -4.31 -11.80
C ILE A 291 7.38 -5.68 -12.41
N ALA A 292 6.59 -6.51 -11.73
CA ALA A 292 6.07 -7.77 -12.24
C ALA A 292 4.93 -7.51 -13.22
N SER A 293 5.25 -7.35 -14.51
CA SER A 293 4.27 -6.99 -15.54
C SER A 293 3.16 -8.02 -15.75
N ASP A 294 3.42 -9.28 -15.40
CA ASP A 294 2.50 -10.39 -15.62
C ASP A 294 1.46 -10.51 -14.50
N MET A 295 1.74 -9.91 -13.33
CA MET A 295 0.78 -9.78 -12.26
C MET A 295 -0.01 -8.49 -12.45
N LYS A 296 -1.32 -8.59 -12.73
CA LYS A 296 -2.17 -7.43 -12.98
C LYS A 296 -3.43 -7.51 -12.13
N PHE A 297 -3.72 -6.39 -11.48
CA PHE A 297 -4.98 -6.17 -10.78
C PHE A 297 -5.89 -5.28 -11.63
N SER A 298 -7.18 -5.53 -11.51
CA SER A 298 -8.24 -4.82 -12.24
C SER A 298 -9.26 -4.22 -11.26
N ILE A 299 -9.85 -3.07 -11.61
CA ILE A 299 -10.94 -2.48 -10.83
C ILE A 299 -12.25 -3.12 -11.29
N GLY A 300 -12.90 -3.87 -10.40
CA GLY A 300 -14.28 -4.33 -10.57
C GLY A 300 -15.27 -3.54 -9.73
N PRO A 301 -16.59 -3.82 -9.87
CA PRO A 301 -17.65 -3.18 -9.07
C PRO A 301 -17.48 -3.33 -7.55
N ASN A 302 -16.71 -4.34 -7.11
CA ASN A 302 -16.45 -4.67 -5.70
C ASN A 302 -15.00 -4.32 -5.28
N GLY A 303 -14.41 -3.32 -5.93
CA GLY A 303 -13.01 -2.91 -5.74
C GLY A 303 -12.03 -3.72 -6.59
N TYR A 304 -10.75 -3.67 -6.22
CA TYR A 304 -9.68 -4.37 -6.93
C TYR A 304 -9.87 -5.90 -6.88
N ARG A 305 -9.58 -6.54 -8.02
CA ARG A 305 -9.55 -7.98 -8.26
C ARG A 305 -8.23 -8.33 -8.93
#